data_AF-A0A932Q7D0-F1
#
_entry.id   AF-A0A932Q7D0-F1
#
_cell.length_a   1.000
_cell.length_b   1.000
_cell.length_c   1.000
_cell.angle_alpha   90.00
_cell.angle_beta   90.00
_cell.angle_gamma   90.00
#
_symmetry.space_group_name_H-M   'P 1'
#
loop_
_entity.id
_entity.type
_entity.pdbx_description
1 polymer ?
#
loop_
_entity_poly.entity_id
_entity_poly.type
_entity_poly.pdbx_seq_one_letter_code
_entity_poly.pdbx_strand_id
1 'polypeptide(L)'
;MNRKLLLLNALFILDPHASAVQFHAVAALHAFEAKVPDLKGEASVDNGLASAHGRLTMQVRTIDTNVSLRNTEMLKLLEPDKYPEITFILKSAVALPNVTDDGRVIEDLPGGETKCALHGELVIHGHTAAVEGKGKCQDQGAKGWTVTGDAPVDMTAFGIAPPRLAFFTMDKMVTVNYMLVFRQR
;
A
#
# COMPACT_ATOMS: atom_id res chain seq x y z
N MET A 1 38.78 14.02 -15.15
CA MET A 1 38.79 13.14 -13.95
C MET A 1 37.35 12.79 -13.61
N ASN A 2 36.85 11.67 -14.14
CA ASN A 2 35.45 11.26 -14.06
C ASN A 2 35.12 10.73 -12.66
N ARG A 3 34.32 11.47 -11.88
CA ARG A 3 33.62 10.90 -10.73
C ARG A 3 32.45 10.06 -11.26
N LYS A 4 32.72 8.79 -11.55
CA LYS A 4 31.67 7.76 -11.57
C LYS A 4 31.31 7.54 -10.10
N LEU A 5 30.35 8.30 -9.60
CA LEU A 5 29.74 8.03 -8.30
C LEU A 5 29.06 6.66 -8.44
N LEU A 6 29.57 5.66 -7.73
CA LEU A 6 28.86 4.41 -7.53
C LEU A 6 27.56 4.78 -6.80
N LEU A 7 26.42 4.70 -7.50
CA LEU A 7 25.11 4.75 -6.84
C LEU A 7 25.04 3.51 -5.97
N LEU A 8 25.31 3.69 -4.68
CA LEU A 8 24.96 2.70 -3.67
C LEU A 8 23.44 2.59 -3.63
N ASN A 9 22.94 1.36 -3.60
CA ASN A 9 21.54 1.07 -3.28
C ASN A 9 21.15 1.83 -2.03
N ALA A 10 20.35 2.88 -2.18
CA ALA A 10 19.95 3.68 -1.04
C ALA A 10 18.86 2.90 -0.31
N LEU A 11 19.17 2.45 0.91
CA LEU A 11 18.20 1.79 1.79
C LEU A 11 17.40 2.84 2.53
N PHE A 12 16.07 2.72 2.46
CA PHE A 12 15.12 3.56 3.16
C PHE A 12 14.26 2.72 4.10
N ILE A 13 13.96 3.28 5.27
CA ILE A 13 13.10 2.67 6.30
C ILE A 13 11.82 3.48 6.42
N LEU A 14 10.69 2.79 6.53
CA LEU A 14 9.40 3.42 6.73
C LEU A 14 9.37 4.18 8.07
N ASP A 15 8.92 5.42 8.02
CA ASP A 15 8.60 6.25 9.19
C ASP A 15 7.16 5.94 9.62
N PRO A 16 6.93 5.17 10.70
CA PRO A 16 5.59 4.76 11.10
C PRO A 16 4.74 5.91 11.63
N HIS A 17 5.35 7.05 12.01
CA HIS A 17 4.63 8.21 12.51
C HIS A 17 4.17 9.15 11.39
N ALA A 18 4.88 9.13 10.26
CA ALA A 18 4.51 9.87 9.05
C ALA A 18 3.77 9.01 8.02
N SER A 19 3.58 7.71 8.30
CA SER A 19 2.90 6.77 7.41
C SER A 19 1.52 6.35 7.94
N ALA A 20 0.62 6.04 7.02
CA ALA A 20 -0.70 5.51 7.32
C ALA A 20 -1.14 4.54 6.22
N VAL A 21 -1.79 3.44 6.65
CA VAL A 21 -2.56 2.55 5.79
C VAL A 21 -3.96 2.45 6.35
N GLN A 22 -4.93 2.63 5.47
CA GLN A 22 -6.35 2.52 5.79
C GLN A 22 -7.02 1.68 4.73
N PHE A 23 -8.09 0.99 5.07
CA PHE A 23 -8.92 0.36 4.05
C PHE A 23 -10.38 0.74 4.21
N HIS A 24 -11.01 0.96 3.07
CA HIS A 24 -12.40 1.31 2.91
C HIS A 24 -13.14 0.13 2.31
N ALA A 25 -14.20 -0.29 2.98
CA ALA A 25 -14.98 -1.44 2.56
C ALA A 25 -16.48 -1.12 2.61
N VAL A 26 -17.22 -1.56 1.59
CA VAL A 26 -18.63 -1.22 1.40
C VAL A 26 -19.49 -2.41 1.77
N ALA A 27 -20.41 -2.23 2.73
CA ALA A 27 -21.35 -3.26 3.15
C ALA A 27 -22.79 -2.74 3.01
N ALA A 28 -23.48 -3.15 1.94
CA ALA A 28 -24.91 -2.92 1.63
C ALA A 28 -25.52 -1.54 1.96
N LEU A 29 -25.63 -1.18 3.24
CA LEU A 29 -26.22 0.07 3.73
C LEU A 29 -25.18 1.12 4.18
N HIS A 30 -23.94 0.72 4.50
CA HIS A 30 -22.90 1.65 4.98
C HIS A 30 -21.51 1.18 4.55
N ALA A 31 -20.65 2.14 4.22
CA ALA A 31 -19.23 1.87 4.12
C ALA A 31 -18.56 2.00 5.49
N PHE A 32 -17.41 1.37 5.64
CA PHE A 32 -16.58 1.55 6.82
C PHE A 32 -15.11 1.62 6.49
N GLU A 33 -14.37 2.23 7.41
CA GLU A 33 -12.93 2.35 7.36
C GLU A 33 -12.30 1.54 8.48
N ALA A 34 -11.12 1.00 8.20
CA ALA A 34 -10.22 0.50 9.22
C ALA A 34 -8.83 1.10 9.02
N LYS A 35 -8.12 1.29 10.13
CA LYS A 35 -6.73 1.74 10.18
C LYS A 35 -5.82 0.58 10.52
N VAL A 36 -4.59 0.64 10.03
CA VAL A 36 -3.53 -0.33 10.35
C VAL A 36 -2.36 0.45 10.98
N PRO A 37 -2.29 0.55 12.31
CA PRO A 37 -1.37 1.46 12.99
C PRO A 37 0.06 0.91 13.14
N ASP A 38 0.25 -0.42 13.22
CA ASP A 38 1.60 -0.99 13.30
C ASP A 38 2.09 -1.35 11.90
N LEU A 39 2.85 -0.39 11.34
CA LEU A 39 3.46 -0.44 10.03
C LEU A 39 4.98 -0.55 10.15
N LYS A 40 5.57 -1.48 9.41
CA LYS A 40 7.01 -1.57 9.20
C LYS A 40 7.27 -1.68 7.73
N GLY A 41 8.34 -1.07 7.25
CA GLY A 41 8.70 -1.21 5.85
C GLY A 41 10.13 -0.83 5.56
N GLU A 42 10.62 -1.36 4.47
CA GLU A 42 11.92 -1.06 3.90
C GLU A 42 11.77 -0.93 2.39
N ALA A 43 12.57 -0.04 1.80
CA ALA A 43 12.62 0.14 0.37
C ALA A 43 14.07 0.39 -0.06
N SER A 44 14.40 0.01 -1.28
CA SER A 44 15.65 0.39 -1.92
C SER A 44 15.39 0.92 -3.31
N VAL A 45 16.11 1.98 -3.68
CA VAL A 45 16.05 2.59 -5.01
C VAL A 45 17.48 2.84 -5.46
N ASP A 46 17.80 2.38 -6.67
CA ASP A 46 19.16 2.48 -7.23
C ASP A 46 19.22 3.62 -8.26
N ASN A 47 18.43 3.50 -9.33
CA ASN A 47 18.40 4.43 -10.44
C ASN A 47 16.94 4.79 -10.81
N GLY A 48 16.29 5.52 -9.90
CA GLY A 48 14.90 5.98 -10.07
C GLY A 48 13.86 4.89 -9.83
N LEU A 49 12.59 5.31 -9.91
CA LEU A 49 11.43 4.52 -9.48
C LEU A 49 11.36 3.10 -10.09
N ALA A 50 11.77 2.93 -11.35
CA ALA A 50 11.72 1.64 -12.03
C ALA A 50 12.63 0.56 -11.40
N SER A 51 13.64 0.98 -10.62
CA SER A 51 14.53 0.10 -9.85
C SER A 51 14.06 -0.16 -8.41
N ALA A 52 12.90 0.38 -8.03
CA ALA A 52 12.44 0.30 -6.66
C ALA A 52 12.11 -1.14 -6.25
N HIS A 53 12.64 -1.53 -5.10
CA HIS A 53 12.24 -2.72 -4.36
C HIS A 53 11.73 -2.29 -2.99
N GLY A 54 10.83 -3.08 -2.41
CA GLY A 54 10.34 -2.76 -1.08
C GLY A 54 9.47 -3.84 -0.49
N ARG A 55 9.37 -3.78 0.84
CA ARG A 55 8.51 -4.63 1.65
C ARG A 55 7.78 -3.75 2.65
N LEU A 56 6.48 -3.98 2.79
CA LEU A 56 5.66 -3.43 3.86
C LEU A 56 5.10 -4.60 4.66
N THR A 57 5.23 -4.54 5.98
CA THR A 57 4.67 -5.50 6.93
C THR A 57 3.70 -4.77 7.86
N MET A 58 2.55 -5.37 8.07
CA MET A 58 1.45 -4.84 8.87
C MET A 58 1.02 -5.88 9.90
N GLN A 59 0.83 -5.50 11.16
CA GLN A 59 0.38 -6.43 12.19
C GLN A 59 -1.15 -6.55 12.21
N VAL A 60 -1.67 -7.75 11.95
CA VAL A 60 -3.12 -8.02 11.85
C VAL A 60 -3.86 -7.63 13.12
N ARG A 61 -3.28 -7.91 14.29
CA ARG A 61 -3.90 -7.62 15.60
C ARG A 61 -4.17 -6.15 15.84
N THR A 62 -3.52 -5.27 15.10
CA THR A 62 -3.59 -3.82 15.31
C THR A 62 -4.66 -3.16 14.45
N ILE A 63 -5.28 -3.90 13.52
CA ILE A 63 -6.35 -3.39 12.68
C ILE A 63 -7.50 -2.88 13.54
N ASP A 64 -7.91 -1.64 13.29
CA ASP A 64 -8.94 -0.98 14.08
C ASP A 64 -9.95 -0.24 13.20
N THR A 65 -11.22 -0.58 13.36
CA THR A 65 -12.36 0.07 12.71
C THR A 65 -13.09 1.07 13.61
N ASN A 66 -12.56 1.35 14.80
CA ASN A 66 -13.21 2.08 15.90
C ASN A 66 -14.51 1.43 16.43
N VAL A 67 -14.79 0.17 16.07
CA VAL A 67 -15.97 -0.58 16.52
C VAL A 67 -15.53 -1.95 17.02
N SER A 68 -15.53 -2.14 18.35
CA SER A 68 -14.96 -3.32 19.00
C SER A 68 -15.54 -4.66 18.53
N LEU A 69 -16.85 -4.72 18.29
CA LEU A 69 -17.51 -5.92 17.76
C LEU A 69 -17.01 -6.25 16.35
N ARG A 70 -16.90 -5.25 15.47
CA ARG A 70 -16.41 -5.43 14.10
C ARG A 70 -14.94 -5.83 14.08
N ASN A 71 -14.11 -5.24 14.93
CA ASN A 71 -12.71 -5.65 15.10
C ASN A 71 -12.64 -7.12 15.51
N THR A 72 -13.49 -7.56 16.44
CA THR A 72 -13.54 -8.95 16.90
C THR A 72 -13.90 -9.91 15.76
N GLU A 73 -14.95 -9.62 14.99
CA GLU A 73 -15.34 -10.47 13.85
C GLU A 73 -14.30 -10.48 12.73
N MET A 74 -13.68 -9.34 12.43
CA MET A 74 -12.60 -9.28 11.45
C MET A 74 -11.36 -10.06 11.88
N LEU A 75 -10.96 -9.97 13.15
CA LEU A 75 -9.80 -10.72 13.65
C LEU A 75 -10.06 -12.23 13.64
N LYS A 76 -11.31 -12.69 13.85
CA LYS A 76 -11.66 -14.11 13.65
C LYS A 76 -11.43 -14.56 12.21
N LEU A 77 -11.81 -13.73 11.23
CA LEU A 77 -11.62 -14.02 9.81
C LEU A 77 -10.14 -14.02 9.40
N LEU A 78 -9.34 -13.12 9.97
CA LEU A 78 -7.92 -12.98 9.63
C LEU A 78 -6.99 -13.91 10.42
N GLU A 79 -7.49 -14.60 11.45
CA GLU A 79 -6.77 -15.58 12.26
C GLU A 79 -5.34 -15.12 12.67
N PRO A 80 -5.18 -14.01 13.42
CA PRO A 80 -3.88 -13.41 13.73
C PRO A 80 -2.93 -14.31 14.53
N ASP A 81 -3.44 -15.35 15.20
CA ASP A 81 -2.60 -16.36 15.86
C ASP A 81 -1.85 -17.24 14.87
N LYS A 82 -2.44 -17.48 13.69
CA LYS A 82 -1.88 -18.30 12.62
C LYS A 82 -1.20 -17.45 11.55
N TYR A 83 -1.76 -16.28 11.28
CA TYR A 83 -1.29 -15.34 10.27
C TYR A 83 -1.14 -13.94 10.92
N PRO A 84 -0.07 -13.71 11.71
CA PRO A 84 0.08 -12.48 12.48
C PRO A 84 0.31 -11.24 11.62
N GLU A 85 0.81 -11.42 10.40
CA GLU A 85 1.27 -10.35 9.53
C GLU A 85 0.56 -10.36 8.18
N ILE A 86 0.30 -9.16 7.66
CA ILE A 86 0.02 -8.91 6.24
C ILE A 86 1.31 -8.35 5.65
N THR A 87 1.74 -8.88 4.51
CA THR A 87 2.95 -8.42 3.82
C THR A 87 2.63 -7.98 2.40
N PHE A 88 3.12 -6.81 2.00
CA PHE A 88 3.20 -6.41 0.60
C PHE A 88 4.67 -6.42 0.14
N ILE A 89 4.94 -7.00 -1.02
CA ILE A 89 6.25 -7.05 -1.67
C ILE A 89 6.15 -6.36 -3.01
N LEU A 90 6.88 -5.26 -3.18
CA LEU A 90 6.95 -4.53 -4.44
C LEU A 90 7.73 -5.37 -5.47
N LYS A 91 7.13 -5.63 -6.63
CA LYS A 91 7.78 -6.33 -7.75
C LYS A 91 8.26 -5.36 -8.81
N SER A 92 7.48 -4.32 -9.09
CA SER A 92 7.87 -3.26 -10.01
C SER A 92 7.09 -1.99 -9.73
N ALA A 93 7.73 -0.84 -9.97
CA ALA A 93 7.06 0.45 -9.97
C ALA A 93 7.24 1.11 -11.35
N VAL A 94 6.18 1.70 -11.87
CA VAL A 94 6.15 2.29 -13.21
C VAL A 94 5.68 3.74 -13.08
N ALA A 95 6.46 4.68 -13.63
CA ALA A 95 6.01 6.05 -13.79
C ALA A 95 4.91 6.10 -14.87
N LEU A 96 3.79 6.73 -14.54
CA LEU A 96 2.67 6.95 -15.44
C LEU A 96 2.77 8.36 -16.03
N PRO A 97 2.46 8.55 -17.32
CA PRO A 97 2.43 9.88 -17.90
C PRO A 97 1.34 10.73 -17.23
N ASN A 98 1.65 11.99 -16.97
CA ASN A 98 0.59 12.95 -16.66
C ASN A 98 0.00 13.42 -17.97
N VAL A 99 -1.29 13.20 -18.18
CA VAL A 99 -1.99 13.67 -19.37
C VAL A 99 -3.00 14.73 -18.94
N THR A 100 -2.95 15.90 -19.56
CA THR A 100 -3.95 16.97 -19.40
C THR A 100 -5.26 16.60 -20.08
N ASP A 101 -6.34 17.31 -19.76
CA ASP A 101 -7.64 17.11 -20.40
C ASP A 101 -7.60 17.31 -21.93
N ASP A 102 -6.65 18.13 -22.43
CA ASP A 102 -6.41 18.33 -23.87
C ASP A 102 -5.39 17.34 -24.48
N GLY A 103 -5.01 16.30 -23.75
CA GLY A 103 -4.20 15.18 -24.25
C GLY A 103 -2.69 15.40 -24.28
N ARG A 104 -2.18 16.50 -23.70
CA ARG A 104 -0.73 16.74 -23.62
C ARG A 104 -0.09 15.96 -22.48
N VAL A 105 1.08 15.39 -22.74
CA VAL A 105 1.90 14.75 -21.71
C VAL A 105 2.69 15.82 -20.95
N ILE A 106 2.61 15.81 -19.62
CA ILE A 106 3.43 16.59 -18.71
C ILE A 106 4.38 15.63 -17.99
N GLU A 107 5.65 15.96 -17.92
CA GLU A 107 6.65 15.08 -17.31
C GLU A 107 6.52 15.04 -15.78
N ASP A 108 6.30 16.19 -15.14
CA ASP A 108 6.23 16.30 -13.67
C ASP A 108 4.95 16.98 -13.18
N LEU A 109 4.43 16.55 -12.03
CA LEU A 109 3.41 17.29 -11.28
C LEU A 109 4.05 18.38 -10.41
N PRO A 110 3.28 19.41 -10.01
CA PRO A 110 3.75 20.41 -9.04
C PRO A 110 4.36 19.74 -7.80
N GLY A 111 5.56 20.16 -7.39
CA GLY A 111 6.25 19.62 -6.23
C GLY A 111 7.15 18.41 -6.51
N GLY A 112 7.37 18.02 -7.77
CA GLY A 112 8.24 16.89 -8.12
C GLY A 112 7.60 15.52 -7.87
N GLU A 113 6.26 15.47 -7.86
CA GLU A 113 5.51 14.22 -7.79
C GLU A 113 5.41 13.59 -9.18
N THR A 114 5.53 12.28 -9.24
CA THR A 114 5.31 11.48 -10.45
C THR A 114 4.12 10.55 -10.21
N LYS A 115 3.13 10.52 -11.11
CA LYS A 115 2.09 9.48 -11.05
C LYS A 115 2.77 8.12 -11.21
N CYS A 116 2.38 7.15 -10.41
CA CYS A 116 2.99 5.83 -10.45
C CYS A 116 1.97 4.71 -10.30
N ALA A 117 2.28 3.58 -10.94
CA ALA A 117 1.67 2.28 -10.68
C ALA A 117 2.66 1.40 -9.92
N LEU A 118 2.20 0.76 -8.85
CA LEU A 118 2.96 -0.13 -8.00
C LEU A 118 2.38 -1.53 -8.16
N HIS A 119 3.15 -2.44 -8.75
CA HIS A 119 2.75 -3.83 -8.90
C HIS A 119 3.49 -4.67 -7.87
N GLY A 120 2.75 -5.46 -7.11
CA GLY A 120 3.33 -6.28 -6.07
C GLY A 120 2.52 -7.51 -5.73
N GLU A 121 3.07 -8.27 -4.80
CA GLU A 121 2.39 -9.40 -4.17
C GLU A 121 1.93 -8.98 -2.79
N LEU A 122 0.65 -9.16 -2.52
CA LEU A 122 0.07 -9.03 -1.20
C LEU A 122 -0.09 -10.43 -0.61
N VAL A 123 0.22 -10.58 0.67
CA VAL A 123 0.06 -11.80 1.45
C VAL A 123 -0.88 -11.50 2.60
N ILE A 124 -2.08 -12.08 2.57
CA ILE A 124 -3.09 -11.97 3.64
C ILE A 124 -3.55 -13.40 3.95
N HIS A 125 -3.67 -13.74 5.23
CA HIS A 125 -4.24 -15.02 5.66
C HIS A 125 -3.52 -16.25 5.06
N GLY A 126 -2.21 -16.11 4.79
CA GLY A 126 -1.40 -17.17 4.16
C GLY A 126 -1.61 -17.33 2.64
N HIS A 127 -2.49 -16.55 2.04
CA HIS A 127 -2.72 -16.51 0.60
C HIS A 127 -1.93 -15.37 -0.05
N THR A 128 -1.38 -15.61 -1.24
CA THR A 128 -0.66 -14.62 -2.03
C THR A 128 -1.44 -14.29 -3.29
N ALA A 129 -1.64 -13.00 -3.55
CA ALA A 129 -2.22 -12.53 -4.81
C ALA A 129 -1.49 -11.28 -5.31
N ALA A 130 -1.49 -11.10 -6.62
CA ALA A 130 -0.99 -9.88 -7.25
C ALA A 130 -1.95 -8.73 -6.99
N VAL A 131 -1.41 -7.55 -6.67
CA VAL A 131 -2.17 -6.31 -6.50
C VAL A 131 -1.49 -5.17 -7.25
N GLU A 132 -2.30 -4.23 -7.68
CA GLU A 132 -1.86 -2.99 -8.32
C GLU A 132 -2.35 -1.80 -7.50
N GLY A 133 -1.41 -1.01 -7.00
CA GLY A 133 -1.68 0.30 -6.42
C GLY A 133 -1.42 1.40 -7.44
N LYS A 134 -2.21 2.46 -7.42
CA LYS A 134 -1.98 3.67 -8.22
C LYS A 134 -1.92 4.88 -7.32
N GLY A 135 -1.07 5.82 -7.69
CA GLY A 135 -1.03 7.09 -6.99
C GLY A 135 0.14 7.94 -7.40
N LYS A 136 0.83 8.50 -6.42
CA LYS A 136 1.93 9.43 -6.61
C LYS A 136 3.16 8.99 -5.82
N CYS A 137 4.30 9.08 -6.47
CA CYS A 137 5.60 8.80 -5.91
C CYS A 137 6.44 10.09 -5.99
N GLN A 138 7.11 10.44 -4.90
CA GLN A 138 7.94 11.64 -4.81
C GLN A 138 9.30 11.28 -4.22
N ASP A 139 10.36 11.53 -5.01
CA ASP A 139 11.74 11.49 -4.53
C ASP A 139 12.04 12.82 -3.81
N GLN A 140 12.39 12.74 -2.53
CA GLN A 140 12.75 13.90 -1.71
C GLN A 140 14.28 13.99 -1.52
N GLY A 141 15.06 13.28 -2.36
CA GLY A 141 16.50 13.18 -2.29
C GLY A 141 16.96 12.58 -0.96
N ALA A 142 17.86 13.28 -0.27
CA ALA A 142 18.38 12.85 1.03
C ALA A 142 17.31 12.72 2.13
N LYS A 143 16.10 13.28 1.94
CA LYS A 143 14.99 13.15 2.91
C LYS A 143 14.24 11.83 2.76
N GLY A 144 14.44 11.11 1.66
CA GLY A 144 13.80 9.83 1.36
C GLY A 144 12.68 9.93 0.32
N TRP A 145 11.65 9.10 0.48
CA TRP A 145 10.57 8.94 -0.49
C TRP A 145 9.21 9.12 0.16
N THR A 146 8.26 9.69 -0.58
CA THR A 146 6.83 9.70 -0.22
C THR A 146 6.03 9.00 -1.31
N VAL A 147 5.12 8.12 -0.89
CA VAL A 147 4.27 7.33 -1.77
C VAL A 147 2.83 7.42 -1.27
N THR A 148 1.93 7.99 -2.07
CA THR A 148 0.51 8.11 -1.74
C THR A 148 -0.34 7.48 -2.81
N GLY A 149 -1.50 6.94 -2.46
CA GLY A 149 -2.38 6.33 -3.45
C GLY A 149 -3.38 5.35 -2.86
N ASP A 150 -3.95 4.56 -3.75
CA ASP A 150 -4.92 3.54 -3.42
C ASP A 150 -4.69 2.25 -4.24
N ALA A 151 -5.17 1.13 -3.70
CA ALA A 151 -5.16 -0.17 -4.37
C ALA A 151 -6.50 -0.87 -4.14
N PRO A 152 -7.25 -1.23 -5.19
CA PRO A 152 -8.40 -2.11 -5.06
C PRO A 152 -7.92 -3.55 -4.81
N VAL A 153 -8.48 -4.20 -3.79
CA VAL A 153 -8.12 -5.55 -3.35
C VAL A 153 -9.38 -6.40 -3.31
N ASP A 154 -9.39 -7.51 -4.06
CA ASP A 154 -10.45 -8.52 -3.97
C ASP A 154 -10.15 -9.46 -2.80
N MET A 155 -10.92 -9.38 -1.72
CA MET A 155 -10.70 -10.21 -0.53
C MET A 155 -10.82 -11.72 -0.82
N THR A 156 -11.58 -12.12 -1.86
CA THR A 156 -11.77 -13.53 -2.20
C THR A 156 -10.49 -14.16 -2.77
N ALA A 157 -9.58 -13.37 -3.32
CA ALA A 157 -8.26 -13.84 -3.74
C ALA A 157 -7.40 -14.33 -2.57
N PHE A 158 -7.78 -13.97 -1.33
CA PHE A 158 -7.08 -14.33 -0.10
C PHE A 158 -7.81 -15.37 0.73
N GLY A 159 -8.80 -16.08 0.16
CA GLY A 159 -9.61 -17.06 0.89
C GLY A 159 -10.61 -16.44 1.88
N ILE A 160 -10.73 -15.12 1.90
CA ILE A 160 -11.65 -14.40 2.79
C ILE A 160 -12.99 -14.27 2.07
N ALA A 161 -14.02 -14.92 2.62
CA ALA A 161 -15.38 -14.78 2.11
C ALA A 161 -16.00 -13.45 2.58
N PRO A 162 -16.64 -12.67 1.69
CA PRO A 162 -17.38 -11.48 2.09
C PRO A 162 -18.47 -11.84 3.12
N PRO A 163 -18.54 -11.14 4.25
CA PRO A 163 -19.58 -11.33 5.23
C PRO A 163 -20.99 -11.23 4.62
N ARG A 164 -21.88 -12.11 5.07
CA ARG A 164 -23.29 -12.13 4.68
C ARG A 164 -24.17 -11.89 5.89
N LEU A 165 -25.12 -10.95 5.77
CA LEU A 165 -26.16 -10.68 6.75
C LEU A 165 -27.51 -10.84 6.05
N ALA A 166 -28.20 -11.97 6.29
CA ALA A 166 -29.44 -12.34 5.60
C ALA A 166 -29.32 -12.26 4.07
N PHE A 167 -30.07 -11.38 3.41
CA PHE A 167 -30.04 -11.17 1.95
C PHE A 167 -28.96 -10.17 1.48
N PHE A 168 -28.19 -9.57 2.40
CA PHE A 168 -27.18 -8.57 2.09
C PHE A 168 -25.78 -9.17 2.10
N THR A 169 -25.00 -8.88 1.05
CA THR A 169 -23.60 -9.30 0.91
C THR A 169 -22.73 -8.06 0.88
N MET A 170 -21.64 -8.09 1.64
CA MET A 170 -20.59 -7.09 1.56
C MET A 170 -19.91 -7.12 0.18
N ASP A 171 -19.49 -5.97 -0.33
CA ASP A 171 -18.67 -5.96 -1.54
C ASP A 171 -17.37 -6.72 -1.29
N LYS A 172 -16.96 -7.55 -2.25
CA LYS A 172 -15.70 -8.28 -2.19
C LYS A 172 -14.50 -7.37 -2.42
N MET A 173 -14.71 -6.22 -3.05
CA MET A 173 -13.68 -5.22 -3.29
C MET A 173 -13.51 -4.33 -2.05
N VAL A 174 -12.26 -4.23 -1.60
CA VAL A 174 -11.82 -3.32 -0.55
C VAL A 174 -10.81 -2.37 -1.17
N THR A 175 -10.95 -1.07 -0.91
CA THR A 175 -9.95 -0.08 -1.35
C THR A 175 -8.97 0.17 -0.23
N VAL A 176 -7.70 -0.11 -0.45
CA VAL A 176 -6.61 0.21 0.48
C VAL A 176 -6.05 1.57 0.11
N ASN A 177 -6.17 2.56 1.00
CA ASN A 177 -5.54 3.86 0.87
C ASN A 177 -4.23 3.88 1.65
N TYR A 178 -3.17 4.43 1.06
CA TYR A 178 -1.86 4.49 1.67
C TYR A 178 -1.22 5.88 1.53
N MET A 179 -0.51 6.26 2.58
CA MET A 179 0.46 7.35 2.60
C MET A 179 1.69 6.80 3.31
N LEU A 180 2.76 6.56 2.56
CA LEU A 180 3.97 5.93 3.07
C LEU A 180 5.11 6.91 2.95
N VAL A 181 5.82 7.13 4.05
CA VAL A 181 7.01 7.96 4.10
C VAL A 181 8.18 7.07 4.47
N PHE A 182 9.18 7.03 3.59
CA PHE A 182 10.42 6.30 3.80
C PHE A 182 11.55 7.30 4.00
N ARG A 183 12.41 7.06 4.99
CA ARG A 183 13.55 7.90 5.34
C ARG A 183 14.84 7.16 5.05
N GLN A 184 15.85 7.87 4.57
CA GLN A 184 17.17 7.28 4.37
C GLN A 184 17.76 6.88 5.72
N ARG A 185 18.34 5.68 5.78
CA ARG A 185 19.03 5.19 6.97
C ARG A 185 20.45 5.76 7.09
#